data_AF-A0A232EFB6-F1
#
_entry.id   AF-A0A232EFB6-F1
#
_cell.length_a   1.000
_cell.length_b   1.000
_cell.length_c   1.000
_cell.angle_alpha   90.00
_cell.angle_beta   90.00
_cell.angle_gamma   90.00
#
_symmetry.space_group_name_H-M   'P 1'
#
loop_
_entity.id
_entity.type
_entity.pdbx_description
1 polymer ?
#
loop_
_entity_poly.entity_id
_entity_poly.type
_entity_poly.pdbx_seq_one_letter_code
_entity_poly.pdbx_strand_id
1 'polypeptide(L)'
;MTSGRNLDCFNSLILTINGILELWDQLKAENASYLLTSRLNQDKIKNFFGSMRSRSGHNDNPTVMQFRNDLKNSAMNQRIDDWFIHRDAELLLIDEL
;
A
#
# COMPACT_ATOMS: atom_id res chain seq x y z
N MET A 1 35.07 -1.42 -20.27
CA MET A 1 34.83 -2.88 -20.34
C MET A 1 33.65 -3.23 -19.43
N THR A 2 32.41 -3.19 -19.90
CA THR A 2 31.26 -3.79 -19.18
C THR A 2 31.06 -5.20 -19.72
N SER A 3 31.85 -6.12 -19.19
CA SER A 3 31.75 -7.55 -19.46
C SER A 3 30.34 -8.06 -19.13
N GLY A 4 29.65 -8.63 -20.13
CA GLY A 4 28.76 -9.82 -20.05
C GLY A 4 27.65 -9.91 -19.00
N ARG A 5 27.42 -8.91 -18.15
CA ARG A 5 26.36 -8.95 -17.14
C ARG A 5 25.04 -8.51 -17.76
N ASN A 6 24.06 -9.41 -17.73
CA ASN A 6 22.67 -9.08 -18.03
C ASN A 6 22.22 -7.95 -17.09
N LEU A 7 21.56 -6.92 -17.62
CA LEU A 7 21.11 -5.78 -16.80
C LEU A 7 20.13 -6.29 -15.74
N ASP A 8 20.34 -5.94 -14.47
CA ASP A 8 19.57 -6.48 -13.34
C ASP A 8 18.05 -6.31 -13.48
N CYS A 9 17.61 -5.32 -14.25
CA CYS A 9 16.20 -5.10 -14.56
C CYS A 9 15.58 -6.21 -15.43
N PHE A 10 16.34 -6.82 -16.35
CA PHE A 10 15.82 -7.92 -17.17
C PHE A 10 15.64 -9.19 -16.34
N ASN A 11 16.61 -9.49 -15.47
CA ASN A 11 16.50 -10.60 -14.52
C ASN A 11 15.33 -10.37 -13.55
N SER A 12 15.16 -9.13 -13.07
CA SER A 12 14.05 -8.76 -12.18
C SER A 12 12.69 -8.81 -12.88
N LEU A 13 12.62 -8.48 -14.18
CA LEU A 13 11.39 -8.60 -14.97
C LEU A 13 11.00 -10.07 -15.14
N ILE A 14 11.95 -10.94 -15.49
CA ILE A 14 11.73 -12.39 -15.57
C ILE A 14 11.23 -12.93 -14.22
N LEU A 15 11.90 -12.56 -13.12
CA LEU A 15 11.49 -12.94 -11.77
C LEU A 15 10.06 -12.47 -11.44
N THR A 16 9.72 -11.23 -11.80
CA THR A 16 8.38 -10.67 -11.57
C THR A 16 7.32 -11.44 -12.35
N ILE A 17 7.57 -11.76 -13.62
CA ILE A 17 6.64 -12.52 -14.45
C ILE A 17 6.43 -13.92 -13.85
N ASN A 18 7.51 -14.63 -13.53
CA ASN A 18 7.42 -15.98 -12.96
C ASN A 18 6.70 -15.96 -11.61
N GLY A 19 7.01 -15.00 -10.73
CA GLY A 19 6.35 -14.87 -9.44
C GLY A 19 4.85 -14.56 -9.54
N ILE A 20 4.42 -13.76 -10.52
CA ILE A 20 2.99 -13.51 -10.75
C ILE A 20 2.27 -14.77 -11.25
N LEU A 21 2.90 -15.55 -12.14
CA LEU A 21 2.33 -16.81 -12.64
C LEU A 21 2.17 -17.83 -11.51
N GLU A 22 3.20 -18.02 -10.69
CA GLU A 22 3.16 -18.94 -9.53
C GLU A 22 2.11 -18.50 -8.50
N LEU A 23 2.02 -17.20 -8.20
CA LEU A 23 0.99 -16.65 -7.31
C LEU A 23 -0.42 -16.88 -7.87
N TRP A 24 -0.60 -16.70 -9.18
CA TRP A 24 -1.90 -16.93 -9.81
C TRP A 24 -2.33 -18.39 -9.73
N ASP A 25 -1.41 -19.33 -9.94
CA ASP A 25 -1.73 -20.76 -9.82
C ASP A 25 -2.19 -21.12 -8.40
N GLN A 26 -1.58 -20.54 -7.37
CA GLN A 26 -2.00 -20.70 -5.97
C GLN A 26 -3.39 -20.10 -5.72
N LEU A 27 -3.61 -18.86 -6.13
CA LEU A 27 -4.90 -18.17 -5.93
C LEU A 27 -6.04 -18.85 -6.69
N LYS A 28 -5.75 -19.39 -7.88
CA LYS A 28 -6.73 -20.16 -8.65
C LYS A 28 -7.13 -21.44 -7.94
N ALA A 29 -6.20 -22.11 -7.27
CA ALA A 29 -6.49 -23.27 -6.42
C ALA A 29 -7.38 -22.91 -5.21
N GLU A 30 -7.31 -21.67 -4.74
CA GLU A 30 -8.18 -21.09 -3.70
C GLU A 30 -9.51 -20.52 -4.26
N ASN A 31 -9.86 -20.81 -5.51
CA ASN A 31 -11.05 -20.31 -6.21
C ASN A 31 -11.11 -18.79 -6.42
N ALA A 32 -9.97 -18.10 -6.44
CA ALA A 32 -9.94 -16.68 -6.82
C ALA A 32 -10.34 -16.51 -8.30
N SER A 33 -11.26 -15.57 -8.57
CA SER A 33 -11.74 -15.33 -9.94
C SER A 33 -10.80 -14.46 -10.78
N TYR A 34 -9.95 -13.65 -10.14
CA TYR A 34 -8.99 -12.75 -10.80
C TYR A 34 -7.89 -12.31 -9.84
N LEU A 35 -6.80 -11.78 -10.41
CA LEU A 35 -5.68 -11.18 -9.68
C LEU A 35 -5.54 -9.69 -10.06
N LEU A 36 -5.61 -8.81 -9.07
CA LEU A 36 -5.36 -7.37 -9.26
C LEU A 36 -3.85 -7.08 -9.21
N THR A 37 -3.18 -7.18 -10.36
CA THR A 37 -1.73 -6.92 -10.46
C THR A 37 -1.33 -5.51 -10.04
N SER A 38 -2.25 -4.54 -10.10
CA SER A 38 -2.05 -3.18 -9.58
C SER A 38 -1.82 -3.11 -8.07
N ARG A 39 -2.17 -4.17 -7.31
CA ARG A 39 -1.91 -4.28 -5.87
C ARG A 39 -0.55 -4.91 -5.56
N LEU A 40 0.16 -5.44 -6.56
CA LEU A 40 1.46 -6.10 -6.38
C LEU A 40 2.65 -5.14 -6.57
N ASN A 41 2.39 -3.86 -6.79
CA ASN A 41 3.42 -2.84 -6.97
C ASN A 41 3.60 -1.97 -5.71
N GLN A 42 4.68 -1.19 -5.68
CA GLN A 42 5.00 -0.31 -4.55
C GLN A 42 4.36 1.09 -4.67
N ASP A 43 3.42 1.31 -5.58
CA ASP A 43 2.87 2.67 -5.80
C ASP A 43 2.07 3.15 -4.59
N LYS A 44 1.33 2.25 -3.93
CA LYS A 44 0.57 2.60 -2.71
C LYS A 44 1.49 3.11 -1.60
N ILE A 45 2.61 2.44 -1.37
CA ILE A 45 3.58 2.88 -0.35
C ILE A 45 4.33 4.15 -0.78
N LYS A 46 4.64 4.31 -2.07
CA LYS A 46 5.23 5.55 -2.61
C LYS A 46 4.30 6.75 -2.46
N ASN A 47 3.02 6.57 -2.76
CA ASN A 47 1.99 7.60 -2.58
C ASN A 47 1.81 7.94 -1.11
N PHE A 48 1.87 6.95 -0.21
CA PHE A 48 1.88 7.18 1.23
C PHE A 48 3.09 8.01 1.69
N PHE A 49 4.29 7.71 1.21
CA PHE A 49 5.45 8.57 1.49
C PHE A 49 5.31 9.97 0.90
N GLY A 50 4.64 10.10 -0.25
CA GLY A 50 4.28 11.40 -0.83
C GLY A 50 3.35 12.19 0.08
N SER A 51 2.29 11.57 0.60
CA SER A 51 1.36 12.24 1.53
C SER A 51 2.05 12.63 2.84
N MET A 52 2.97 11.81 3.35
CA MET A 52 3.78 12.18 4.53
C MET A 52 4.65 13.40 4.28
N ARG A 53 5.35 13.47 3.15
CA ARG A 53 6.14 14.66 2.79
C ARG A 53 5.27 15.91 2.67
N SER A 54 4.06 15.80 2.12
CA SER A 54 3.14 16.94 1.97
C SER A 54 2.63 17.52 3.31
N ARG A 55 2.71 16.77 4.42
CA ARG A 55 2.23 17.23 5.74
C ARG A 55 3.16 18.23 6.41
N SER A 56 4.43 18.25 6.02
CA SER A 56 5.44 19.15 6.59
C SER A 56 5.50 20.53 5.87
N GLY A 57 4.46 20.89 5.11
CA GLY A 57 4.38 22.17 4.40
C GLY A 57 5.45 22.29 3.30
N HIS A 58 6.33 23.29 3.37
CA HIS A 58 7.42 23.50 2.42
C HIS A 58 8.66 22.62 2.69
N ASN A 59 8.59 21.70 3.65
CA ASN A 59 9.70 20.79 3.96
C ASN A 59 9.46 19.41 3.33
N ASP A 60 9.89 19.26 2.08
CA ASP A 60 9.80 18.01 1.33
C ASP A 60 10.69 16.88 1.89
N ASN A 61 11.64 17.19 2.77
CA ASN A 61 12.53 16.22 3.39
C ASN A 61 12.44 16.29 4.92
N PRO A 62 11.36 15.76 5.52
CA PRO A 62 11.17 15.77 6.96
C PRO A 62 12.30 15.01 7.66
N THR A 63 12.69 15.51 8.83
CA THR A 63 13.55 14.77 9.76
C THR A 63 12.84 13.48 10.21
N VAL A 64 13.62 12.51 10.69
CA VAL A 64 13.08 11.24 11.21
C VAL A 64 12.02 11.47 12.30
N MET A 65 12.20 12.50 13.14
CA MET A 65 11.24 12.85 14.19
C MET A 65 9.93 13.42 13.62
N GLN A 66 10.01 14.28 12.61
CA GLN A 66 8.84 14.81 11.91
C GLN A 66 8.07 13.68 11.22
N PHE A 67 8.76 12.84 10.45
CA PHE A 67 8.15 11.67 9.81
C PHE A 67 7.47 10.73 10.83
N ARG A 68 8.13 10.47 11.97
CA ARG A 68 7.56 9.63 13.04
C ARG A 68 6.28 10.23 13.62
N ASN A 69 6.25 11.54 13.83
CA ASN A 69 5.07 12.21 14.36
C ASN A 69 3.93 12.22 13.33
N ASP A 70 4.23 12.51 12.06
CA ASP A 70 3.24 12.50 10.98
C ASP A 70 2.67 11.10 10.75
N LEU A 71 3.50 10.06 10.86
CA LEU A 71 3.09 8.66 10.81
C LEU A 71 2.12 8.31 11.94
N LYS A 72 2.45 8.68 13.19
CA LYS A 72 1.57 8.46 14.35
C LYS A 72 0.24 9.19 14.16
N ASN A 73 0.27 10.44 13.74
CA ASN A 73 -0.92 11.25 13.52
C ASN A 73 -1.80 10.64 12.41
N SER A 74 -1.21 10.16 11.32
CA SER A 74 -1.97 9.46 10.27
C SER A 74 -2.66 8.20 10.78
N ALA A 75 -1.96 7.40 11.58
CA ALA A 75 -2.52 6.16 12.11
C ALA A 75 -3.65 6.42 13.11
N MET A 76 -3.53 7.48 13.93
CA MET A 76 -4.60 7.87 14.85
C MET A 76 -5.82 8.38 14.11
N ASN A 77 -5.66 9.25 13.11
CA ASN A 77 -6.77 9.77 12.32
C ASN A 77 -7.54 8.63 11.62
N GLN A 78 -6.82 7.68 11.02
CA GLN A 78 -7.46 6.53 10.38
C GLN A 78 -8.29 5.69 11.37
N ARG A 79 -7.79 5.46 12.59
CA ARG A 79 -8.54 4.72 13.62
C ARG A 79 -9.77 5.47 14.11
N ILE A 80 -9.70 6.81 14.16
CA ILE A 80 -10.83 7.66 14.52
C ILE A 80 -11.90 7.59 13.44
N ASP A 81 -11.51 7.72 12.16
CA ASP A 81 -12.42 7.60 11.02
C ASP A 81 -13.12 6.23 11.02
N ASP A 82 -12.37 5.15 11.24
CA ASP A 82 -12.91 3.80 11.37
C ASP A 82 -13.93 3.73 12.53
N TRP A 83 -13.60 4.28 13.70
CA TRP A 83 -14.51 4.28 14.86
C TRP A 83 -15.82 5.04 14.58
N PHE A 84 -15.76 6.19 13.92
CA PHE A 84 -16.96 6.94 13.54
C PHE A 84 -17.85 6.15 12.59
N ILE A 85 -17.27 5.52 11.56
CA ILE A 85 -18.02 4.71 10.59
C ILE A 85 -18.74 3.55 11.29
N HIS A 86 -18.07 2.85 12.22
CA HIS A 86 -18.68 1.73 12.93
C HIS A 86 -19.79 2.19 13.89
N ARG A 87 -19.60 3.32 14.58
CA ARG A 87 -20.61 3.88 15.48
C ARG A 87 -21.86 4.36 14.74
N ASP A 88 -21.67 5.03 13.60
CA ASP A 88 -22.80 5.53 12.80
C ASP A 88 -23.56 4.37 12.14
N ALA A 89 -22.88 3.29 11.76
CA ALA A 89 -23.53 2.05 11.28
C ALA A 89 -24.37 1.37 12.38
N GLU A 90 -23.90 1.35 13.64
CA GLU A 90 -24.69 0.84 14.77
C GLU A 90 -25.94 1.69 15.04
N LEU A 91 -25.84 3.02 14.97
CA LEU A 91 -26.97 3.93 15.17
C LEU A 91 -28.06 3.75 14.09
N LEU A 92 -27.66 3.57 12.82
CA LEU A 92 -28.59 3.33 11.71
C LEU A 92 -29.36 1.99 11.85
N LEU A 93 -28.76 0.98 12.47
CA LEU A 93 -29.41 -0.32 12.72
C LEU A 93 -30.42 -0.27 13.88
N ILE A 94 -30.29 0.69 14.80
CA ILE A 94 -31.20 0.86 15.94
C ILE A 94 -32.44 1.65 15.53
N ASP A 95 -32.33 2.55 14.55
CA ASP A 95 -33.47 3.33 14.01
C ASP A 95 -34.39 2.50 13.08
N GLU A 96 -34.00 1.28 12.69
CA GLU A 96 -34.82 0.35 11.88
C GLU A 96 -35.63 -0.68 12.73
N LEU A 97 -35.60 -0.57 14.07
CA LEU A 97 -36.36 -1.41 15.02
C LEU A 97 -37.42 -0.60 15.80
#